data_AF-A0A7X3I5L9-F1
#
_entry.id   AF-A0A7X3I5L9-F1
#
_cell.length_a   1.000
_cell.length_b   1.000
_cell.length_c   1.000
_cell.angle_alpha   90.00
_cell.angle_beta   90.00
_cell.angle_gamma   90.00
#
_symmetry.space_group_name_H-M   'P 1'
#
loop_
_entity.id
_entity.type
_entity.pdbx_description
1 polymer ?
#
loop_
_entity_poly.entity_id
_entity_poly.type
_entity_poly.pdbx_seq_one_letter_code
_entity_poly.pdbx_strand_id
1 'polypeptide(L)'
;MSFSVVIVALDAAADLALTIESVVHQTFRDFEIIILDGYSVDSTKSVLRNYAEFITTIVQEADAGIFDAMNRSVKLCSKDYIIFLNAKDRLYSSDVLEKVWRRKLGEPDVLFGEHIYVDGGMERYFRSQRFDFIWQSLVSGDISPRWHESIPCHQATFTRRSLLESIQYDTRLELCADHNFLFQAFSKGCKFQYIDEIICHYFGGGLSARRTDRLRLELVDTYRRHSKKPDHVDRYFLGAESRLFPEETALTGLCLTGFDTDIDRSDFEKTHKLRWCYNSNFTFITPDLQITEMCSFVGFNPFGPQRVAISFGSYPVSEISLPHGHFSVSFRFDHPLQPKSELLFSLQHTGPREEAHGRSVSLALGKIVCSGRMFLDVPQFGRQESVCFCTDQSVQSNAVLLQGWSVLEHDRVWSIEDAAYVCFRVGREVEKIRFEIGGNPYVPNAARRIGIGINGITVADAMLDAEKNVIVYERPIDHGSFNQLLLIALRVDLLAKPPSDERLLGCCLHKISFD
;
A
#
# COMPACT_ATOMS: atom_id res chain seq x y z
N MET A 1 33.93 -24.19 -0.91
CA MET A 1 32.56 -23.96 -1.40
C MET A 1 31.85 -25.29 -1.54
N SER A 2 30.72 -25.35 -0.87
CA SER A 2 29.78 -26.44 -0.80
C SER A 2 28.39 -25.81 -0.79
N PHE A 3 27.35 -26.58 -1.07
CA PHE A 3 26.00 -26.02 -1.31
C PHE A 3 24.97 -26.56 -0.33
N SER A 4 24.21 -25.67 0.30
CA SER A 4 22.94 -26.01 0.94
C SER A 4 21.83 -25.72 -0.07
N VAL A 5 21.12 -26.76 -0.51
CA VAL A 5 19.93 -26.61 -1.34
C VAL A 5 18.73 -26.60 -0.42
N VAL A 6 18.13 -25.42 -0.25
CA VAL A 6 16.96 -25.22 0.60
C VAL A 6 15.71 -25.29 -0.27
N ILE A 7 14.78 -26.17 0.08
CA ILE A 7 13.47 -26.26 -0.55
C ILE A 7 12.41 -25.78 0.44
N VAL A 8 11.64 -24.77 0.07
CA VAL A 8 10.48 -24.30 0.84
C VAL A 8 9.20 -24.84 0.21
N ALA A 9 8.34 -25.44 1.04
CA ALA A 9 7.16 -26.16 0.59
C ALA A 9 5.94 -25.85 1.46
N LEU A 10 4.78 -25.70 0.83
CA LEU A 10 3.47 -25.61 1.49
C LEU A 10 2.43 -26.19 0.52
N ASP A 11 1.74 -27.24 0.95
CA ASP A 11 0.73 -27.97 0.17
C ASP A 11 1.20 -28.32 -1.25
N ALA A 12 2.37 -28.96 -1.34
CA ALA A 12 3.11 -29.17 -2.58
C ALA A 12 3.26 -30.65 -2.98
N ALA A 13 2.32 -31.52 -2.58
CA ALA A 13 2.43 -32.97 -2.81
C ALA A 13 2.60 -33.34 -4.29
N ALA A 14 2.03 -32.55 -5.20
CA ALA A 14 2.05 -32.81 -6.63
C ALA A 14 3.43 -32.55 -7.27
N ASP A 15 4.20 -31.59 -6.76
CA ASP A 15 5.38 -31.08 -7.43
C ASP A 15 6.69 -31.36 -6.66
N LEU A 16 6.62 -31.50 -5.33
CA LEU A 16 7.80 -31.58 -4.47
C LEU A 16 8.75 -32.73 -4.81
N ALA A 17 8.21 -33.89 -5.21
CA ALA A 17 9.03 -35.05 -5.59
C ALA A 17 9.99 -34.72 -6.74
N LEU A 18 9.50 -34.03 -7.77
CA LEU A 18 10.28 -33.66 -8.95
C LEU A 18 11.35 -32.61 -8.62
N THR A 19 11.04 -31.71 -7.70
CA THR A 19 11.99 -30.74 -7.16
C THR A 19 13.13 -31.44 -6.41
N ILE A 20 12.80 -32.35 -5.48
CA ILE A 20 13.81 -33.14 -4.75
C ILE A 20 14.66 -33.96 -5.71
N GLU A 21 14.05 -34.65 -6.67
CA GLU A 21 14.76 -35.46 -7.67
C GLU A 21 15.77 -34.65 -8.48
N SER A 22 15.45 -33.39 -8.83
CA SER A 22 16.38 -32.51 -9.56
C SER A 22 17.67 -32.22 -8.77
N VAL A 23 17.59 -32.30 -7.44
CA VAL A 23 18.71 -32.07 -6.51
C VAL A 23 19.45 -33.37 -6.21
N VAL A 24 18.73 -34.46 -5.94
CA VAL A 24 19.33 -35.78 -5.61
C VAL A 24 20.23 -36.29 -6.74
N HIS A 25 19.86 -36.02 -7.99
CA HIS A 25 20.62 -36.46 -9.16
C HIS A 25 21.80 -35.56 -9.53
N GLN A 26 22.16 -34.56 -8.71
CA GLN A 26 23.32 -33.71 -8.98
C GLN A 26 24.64 -34.52 -8.97
N THR A 27 25.52 -34.23 -9.93
CA THR A 27 26.83 -34.89 -10.09
C THR A 27 27.84 -34.43 -9.04
N PHE A 28 27.77 -33.14 -8.66
CA PHE A 28 28.52 -32.60 -7.52
C PHE A 28 27.98 -33.20 -6.22
N ARG A 29 28.86 -33.63 -5.29
CA ARG A 29 28.45 -34.39 -4.11
C ARG A 29 28.59 -33.67 -2.77
N ASP A 30 29.32 -32.56 -2.70
CA ASP A 30 29.48 -31.80 -1.46
C ASP A 30 28.34 -30.79 -1.27
N PHE A 31 27.12 -31.32 -1.15
CA PHE A 31 25.92 -30.53 -0.88
C PHE A 31 25.05 -31.21 0.18
N GLU A 32 24.12 -30.44 0.74
CA GLU A 32 23.07 -30.91 1.64
C GLU A 32 21.69 -30.46 1.13
N ILE A 33 20.64 -31.18 1.51
CA ILE A 33 19.26 -30.85 1.19
C ILE A 33 18.52 -30.51 2.48
N ILE A 34 17.97 -29.30 2.55
CA ILE A 34 17.20 -28.83 3.69
C ILE A 34 15.80 -28.50 3.20
N ILE A 35 14.78 -29.07 3.84
CA ILE A 35 13.38 -28.82 3.48
C ILE A 35 12.66 -28.19 4.66
N LEU A 36 11.99 -27.08 4.39
CA LEU A 36 11.05 -26.44 5.30
C LEU A 36 9.66 -26.59 4.73
N ASP A 37 8.85 -27.41 5.39
CA ASP A 37 7.44 -27.59 5.15
C ASP A 37 6.66 -26.66 6.08
N GLY A 38 5.92 -25.70 5.51
CA GLY A 38 5.09 -24.70 6.20
C GLY A 38 3.86 -25.27 6.92
N TYR A 39 3.97 -26.52 7.39
CA TYR A 39 2.92 -27.32 7.99
C TYR A 39 1.81 -27.74 7.02
N SER A 40 2.20 -28.32 5.87
CA SER A 40 1.25 -28.79 4.85
C SER A 40 0.18 -29.73 5.42
N VAL A 41 -1.03 -29.57 4.91
CA VAL A 41 -2.21 -30.38 5.25
C VAL A 41 -2.57 -31.39 4.16
N ASP A 42 -1.97 -31.25 2.98
CA ASP A 42 -2.09 -32.21 1.88
C ASP A 42 -1.15 -33.43 2.06
N SER A 43 -0.91 -34.18 0.96
CA SER A 43 -0.05 -35.36 0.97
C SER A 43 1.47 -35.06 0.97
N THR A 44 1.91 -33.81 1.14
CA THR A 44 3.34 -33.41 1.13
C THR A 44 4.16 -34.20 2.13
N LYS A 45 3.60 -34.47 3.32
CA LYS A 45 4.26 -35.27 4.36
C LYS A 45 4.59 -36.70 3.91
N SER A 46 3.76 -37.28 3.04
CA SER A 46 4.02 -38.60 2.47
C SER A 46 5.15 -38.57 1.45
N VAL A 47 5.23 -37.50 0.63
CA VAL A 47 6.36 -37.29 -0.29
C VAL A 47 7.66 -37.19 0.50
N LEU A 48 7.70 -36.35 1.53
CA LEU A 48 8.89 -36.18 2.38
C LEU A 48 9.38 -37.49 3.00
N ARG A 49 8.47 -38.36 3.46
CA ARG A 49 8.82 -39.69 4.00
C ARG A 49 9.50 -40.59 2.96
N ASN A 50 9.09 -40.52 1.70
CA ASN A 50 9.67 -41.35 0.63
C ASN A 50 11.10 -40.92 0.24
N TYR A 51 11.46 -39.66 0.46
CA TYR A 51 12.78 -39.12 0.13
C TYR A 51 13.66 -38.86 1.37
N ALA A 52 13.22 -39.26 2.57
CA ALA A 52 13.87 -38.91 3.83
C ALA A 52 15.35 -39.33 3.89
N GLU A 53 15.74 -40.42 3.22
CA GLU A 53 17.13 -40.88 3.19
C GLU A 53 18.10 -39.93 2.44
N PHE A 54 17.57 -39.10 1.54
CA PHE A 54 18.35 -38.14 0.75
C PHE A 54 18.38 -36.74 1.38
N ILE A 55 17.47 -36.48 2.33
CA ILE A 55 17.27 -35.15 2.89
C ILE A 55 18.05 -35.02 4.19
N THR A 56 18.91 -34.00 4.27
CA THR A 56 19.75 -33.76 5.44
C THR A 56 18.94 -33.23 6.63
N THR A 57 17.96 -32.38 6.38
CA THR A 57 17.09 -31.82 7.43
C THR A 57 15.70 -31.57 6.90
N ILE A 58 14.68 -31.99 7.66
CA ILE A 58 13.26 -31.71 7.40
C ILE A 58 12.71 -30.99 8.62
N VAL A 59 12.16 -29.79 8.41
CA VAL A 59 11.43 -29.03 9.43
C VAL A 59 9.99 -28.92 8.97
N GLN A 60 9.04 -29.28 9.84
CA GLN A 60 7.61 -29.23 9.56
C GLN A 60 6.90 -28.34 10.59
N GLU A 61 6.85 -27.05 10.33
CA GLU A 61 6.35 -26.03 11.24
C GLU A 61 5.67 -24.92 10.45
N ALA A 62 4.62 -24.33 11.02
CA ALA A 62 3.97 -23.19 10.39
C ALA A 62 4.99 -22.03 10.23
N ASP A 63 4.90 -21.34 9.10
CA ASP A 63 5.70 -20.15 8.79
C ASP A 63 4.81 -18.92 8.60
N ALA A 64 5.44 -17.74 8.66
CA ALA A 64 4.78 -16.47 8.36
C ALA A 64 4.92 -16.09 6.86
N GLY A 65 5.21 -17.06 5.99
CA GLY A 65 5.45 -16.86 4.56
C GLY A 65 6.81 -17.39 4.07
N ILE A 66 6.96 -17.39 2.75
CA ILE A 66 8.11 -17.96 2.02
C ILE A 66 9.45 -17.43 2.56
N PHE A 67 9.56 -16.12 2.74
CA PHE A 67 10.81 -15.49 3.19
C PHE A 67 11.10 -15.70 4.68
N ASP A 68 10.07 -15.94 5.51
CA ASP A 68 10.28 -16.40 6.89
C ASP A 68 10.91 -17.79 6.90
N ALA A 69 10.36 -18.73 6.11
CA ALA A 69 10.95 -20.05 5.95
C ALA A 69 12.39 -19.97 5.42
N MET A 70 12.65 -19.17 4.38
CA MET A 70 14.02 -18.96 3.87
C MET A 70 14.96 -18.39 4.94
N ASN A 71 14.53 -17.44 5.76
CA ASN A 71 15.36 -16.88 6.84
C ASN A 71 15.63 -17.90 7.96
N ARG A 72 14.64 -18.70 8.35
CA ARG A 72 14.78 -19.73 9.38
C ARG A 72 15.74 -20.84 8.90
N SER A 73 15.73 -21.18 7.62
CA SER A 73 16.58 -22.21 7.05
C SER A 73 18.07 -21.88 7.10
N VAL A 74 18.46 -20.60 7.07
CA VAL A 74 19.86 -20.17 7.09
C VAL A 74 20.60 -20.76 8.29
N LYS A 75 19.94 -20.83 9.45
CA LYS A 75 20.51 -21.40 10.69
C LYS A 75 20.69 -22.91 10.66
N LEU A 76 19.99 -23.59 9.74
CA LEU A 76 20.08 -25.04 9.53
C LEU A 76 21.15 -25.40 8.50
N CYS A 77 21.58 -24.43 7.69
CA CYS A 77 22.57 -24.63 6.64
C CYS A 77 23.98 -24.72 7.23
N SER A 78 24.72 -25.77 6.86
CA SER A 78 26.11 -25.99 7.26
C SER A 78 27.12 -25.60 6.18
N LYS A 79 26.68 -25.46 4.92
CA LYS A 79 27.56 -25.24 3.76
C LYS A 79 27.85 -23.76 3.49
N ASP A 80 28.75 -23.52 2.54
CA ASP A 80 29.27 -22.17 2.24
C ASP A 80 28.25 -21.29 1.50
N TYR A 81 27.49 -21.86 0.57
CA TYR A 81 26.50 -21.15 -0.26
C TYR A 81 25.14 -21.81 -0.15
N ILE A 82 24.09 -21.00 -0.17
CA ILE A 82 22.69 -21.41 -0.12
C ILE A 82 22.02 -21.06 -1.45
N ILE A 83 21.28 -22.01 -2.00
CA ILE A 83 20.32 -21.79 -3.09
C ILE A 83 18.92 -22.15 -2.59
N PHE A 84 17.95 -21.31 -2.89
CA PHE A 84 16.56 -21.54 -2.51
C PHE A 84 15.74 -22.00 -3.71
N LEU A 85 15.00 -23.09 -3.56
CA LEU A 85 14.01 -23.55 -4.54
C LEU A 85 12.63 -23.56 -3.88
N ASN A 86 11.59 -23.13 -4.59
CA ASN A 86 10.24 -23.44 -4.17
C ASN A 86 9.90 -24.88 -4.57
N ALA A 87 8.91 -25.49 -3.93
CA ALA A 87 8.56 -26.90 -4.12
C ALA A 87 8.19 -27.33 -5.55
N LYS A 88 8.07 -26.42 -6.51
CA LYS A 88 7.82 -26.70 -7.94
C LYS A 88 9.03 -26.44 -8.85
N ASP A 89 10.01 -25.68 -8.37
CA ASP A 89 11.18 -25.25 -9.12
C ASP A 89 12.25 -26.34 -9.17
N ARG A 90 13.02 -26.43 -10.26
CA ARG A 90 13.96 -27.53 -10.46
C ARG A 90 15.30 -27.02 -10.92
N LEU A 91 16.39 -27.65 -10.48
CA LEU A 91 17.69 -27.43 -11.13
C LEU A 91 17.59 -27.88 -12.60
N TYR A 92 18.22 -27.12 -13.50
CA TYR A 92 18.06 -27.28 -14.94
C TYR A 92 18.55 -28.64 -15.44
N SER A 93 19.72 -29.07 -14.99
CA SER A 93 20.38 -30.32 -15.35
C SER A 93 21.10 -30.93 -14.15
N SER A 94 21.50 -32.20 -14.25
CA SER A 94 22.21 -32.93 -13.18
C SER A 94 23.61 -32.40 -12.89
N ASP A 95 24.15 -31.47 -13.67
CA ASP A 95 25.50 -30.93 -13.52
C ASP A 95 25.53 -29.44 -13.11
N VAL A 96 24.38 -28.85 -12.74
CA VAL A 96 24.28 -27.42 -12.38
C VAL A 96 25.23 -27.04 -11.23
N LEU A 97 25.21 -27.80 -10.13
CA LEU A 97 26.08 -27.51 -8.99
C LEU A 97 27.57 -27.63 -9.35
N GLU A 98 27.92 -28.61 -10.20
CA GLU A 98 29.30 -28.81 -10.68
C GLU A 98 29.75 -27.67 -11.60
N LYS A 99 28.86 -27.20 -12.48
CA LYS A 99 29.08 -26.07 -13.38
C LYS A 99 29.28 -24.76 -12.61
N VAL A 100 28.47 -24.50 -11.58
CA VAL A 100 28.60 -23.33 -10.70
C VAL A 100 29.92 -23.37 -9.95
N TRP A 101 30.25 -24.52 -9.34
CA TRP A 101 31.51 -24.74 -8.65
C TRP A 101 32.73 -24.45 -9.55
N ARG A 102 32.74 -24.96 -10.78
CA ARG A 102 33.83 -24.76 -11.74
C ARG A 102 33.98 -23.33 -12.23
N ARG A 103 32.88 -22.58 -12.36
CA ARG A 103 32.86 -21.24 -12.96
C ARG A 103 32.98 -20.09 -11.97
N LYS A 104 32.85 -20.37 -10.68
CA LYS A 104 33.10 -19.39 -9.63
C LYS A 104 34.53 -18.83 -9.72
N LEU A 105 34.65 -17.52 -9.58
CA LEU A 105 35.92 -16.80 -9.56
C LEU A 105 36.13 -16.16 -8.19
N GLY A 106 37.11 -16.65 -7.43
CA GLY A 106 37.36 -16.19 -6.07
C GLY A 106 36.25 -16.63 -5.11
N GLU A 107 35.80 -15.72 -4.25
CA GLU A 107 34.76 -15.97 -3.23
C GLU A 107 33.70 -14.83 -3.27
N PRO A 108 32.88 -14.73 -4.34
CA PRO A 108 31.78 -13.76 -4.40
C PRO A 108 30.76 -14.00 -3.30
N ASP A 109 30.12 -12.94 -2.81
CA ASP A 109 29.05 -13.08 -1.83
C ASP A 109 27.74 -13.58 -2.46
N VAL A 110 27.53 -13.28 -3.76
CA VAL A 110 26.39 -13.75 -4.54
C VAL A 110 26.85 -14.23 -5.92
N LEU A 111 26.41 -15.42 -6.32
CA LEU A 111 26.56 -16.01 -7.65
C LEU A 111 25.18 -16.15 -8.26
N PHE A 112 25.01 -15.78 -9.52
CA PHE A 112 23.72 -15.94 -10.18
C PHE A 112 23.88 -16.23 -11.67
N GLY A 113 22.94 -16.99 -12.21
CA GLY A 113 22.92 -17.36 -13.62
C GLY A 113 21.58 -17.08 -14.26
N GLU A 114 21.25 -17.88 -15.25
CA GLU A 114 20.09 -17.76 -16.12
C GLU A 114 19.01 -18.74 -15.67
N HIS A 115 17.77 -18.53 -16.12
CA HIS A 115 16.69 -19.46 -15.84
C HIS A 115 15.76 -19.64 -17.02
N ILE A 116 15.06 -20.77 -17.04
CA ILE A 116 13.94 -21.03 -17.93
C ILE A 116 12.66 -20.84 -17.12
N TYR A 117 11.84 -19.88 -17.50
CA TYR A 117 10.49 -19.74 -16.94
C TYR A 117 9.53 -20.69 -17.65
N VAL A 118 8.79 -21.49 -16.91
CA VAL A 118 7.88 -22.51 -17.44
C VAL A 118 6.45 -22.20 -17.01
N ASP A 119 5.57 -21.88 -17.96
CA ASP A 119 4.16 -21.58 -17.68
C ASP A 119 3.23 -22.15 -18.75
N GLY A 120 2.20 -22.90 -18.34
CA GLY A 120 1.25 -23.54 -19.26
C GLY A 120 1.87 -24.46 -20.32
N GLY A 121 3.06 -25.02 -20.06
CA GLY A 121 3.82 -25.84 -21.03
C GLY A 121 4.66 -25.04 -22.02
N MET A 122 4.69 -23.70 -21.91
CA MET A 122 5.63 -22.85 -22.63
C MET A 122 6.89 -22.62 -21.80
N GLU A 123 8.04 -22.67 -22.46
CA GLU A 123 9.34 -22.35 -21.87
C GLU A 123 9.85 -21.03 -22.44
N ARG A 124 10.28 -20.13 -21.55
CA ARG A 124 10.88 -18.85 -21.93
C ARG A 124 12.23 -18.71 -21.25
N TYR A 125 13.25 -18.44 -22.04
CA TYR A 125 14.62 -18.24 -21.56
C TYR A 125 14.83 -16.81 -21.07
N PHE A 126 15.40 -16.69 -19.86
CA PHE A 126 15.72 -15.42 -19.20
C PHE A 126 17.21 -15.34 -18.89
N ARG A 127 17.87 -14.40 -19.57
CA ARG A 127 19.29 -14.12 -19.39
C ARG A 127 19.49 -12.98 -18.40
N SER A 128 20.19 -13.29 -17.30
CA SER A 128 20.59 -12.29 -16.32
C SER A 128 21.66 -11.36 -16.88
N GLN A 129 21.64 -10.09 -16.48
CA GLN A 129 22.73 -9.15 -16.77
C GLN A 129 23.72 -9.08 -15.60
N ARG A 130 24.94 -8.57 -15.82
CA ARG A 130 25.83 -8.28 -14.69
C ARG A 130 25.15 -7.29 -13.76
N PHE A 131 25.25 -7.55 -12.46
CA PHE A 131 24.47 -6.80 -11.47
C PHE A 131 24.89 -5.33 -11.38
N ASP A 132 26.11 -4.98 -11.77
CA ASP A 132 26.54 -3.58 -11.86
C ASP A 132 25.76 -2.78 -12.92
N PHE A 133 25.38 -3.41 -14.05
CA PHE A 133 24.50 -2.78 -15.03
C PHE A 133 23.06 -2.67 -14.50
N ILE A 134 22.54 -3.74 -13.90
CA ILE A 134 21.21 -3.76 -13.28
C ILE A 134 21.08 -2.62 -12.27
N TRP A 135 22.08 -2.48 -11.39
CA TRP A 135 22.16 -1.44 -10.37
C TRP A 135 22.24 -0.03 -10.98
N GLN A 136 23.12 0.19 -11.98
CA GLN A 136 23.25 1.50 -12.62
C GLN A 136 21.95 1.94 -13.32
N SER A 137 21.27 1.03 -14.01
CA SER A 137 19.96 1.28 -14.62
C SER A 137 18.91 1.65 -13.58
N LEU A 138 18.83 0.91 -12.46
CA LEU A 138 17.91 1.24 -11.36
C LEU A 138 18.19 2.64 -10.78
N VAL A 139 19.44 2.91 -10.43
CA VAL A 139 19.87 4.18 -9.83
C VAL A 139 19.60 5.35 -10.78
N SER A 140 19.81 5.18 -12.09
CA SER A 140 19.58 6.23 -13.09
C SER A 140 18.12 6.37 -13.52
N GLY A 141 17.25 5.43 -13.12
CA GLY A 141 15.85 5.35 -13.54
C GLY A 141 15.67 4.91 -15.00
N ASP A 142 16.68 4.26 -15.57
CA ASP A 142 16.64 3.67 -16.91
C ASP A 142 16.19 2.21 -16.84
N ILE A 143 14.93 2.02 -16.42
CA ILE A 143 14.32 0.72 -16.25
C ILE A 143 13.33 0.42 -17.37
N SER A 144 13.22 -0.85 -17.74
CA SER A 144 12.39 -1.33 -18.84
C SER A 144 11.98 -2.79 -18.60
N PRO A 145 11.04 -3.36 -19.39
CA PRO A 145 10.69 -4.77 -19.27
C PRO A 145 11.91 -5.69 -19.38
N ARG A 146 12.78 -5.45 -20.36
CA ARG A 146 14.00 -6.24 -20.55
C ARG A 146 14.99 -6.11 -19.39
N TRP A 147 15.09 -4.94 -18.79
CA TRP A 147 15.90 -4.74 -17.59
C TRP A 147 15.32 -5.55 -16.41
N HIS A 148 14.01 -5.48 -16.19
CA HIS A 148 13.34 -6.20 -15.11
C HIS A 148 13.51 -7.71 -15.23
N GLU A 149 13.32 -8.22 -16.45
CA GLU A 149 13.51 -9.62 -16.81
C GLU A 149 14.96 -10.12 -16.67
N SER A 150 15.93 -9.20 -16.57
CA SER A 150 17.35 -9.53 -16.38
C SER A 150 17.78 -9.60 -14.91
N ILE A 151 16.89 -9.27 -13.97
CA ILE A 151 17.14 -9.44 -12.54
C ILE A 151 17.06 -10.94 -12.22
N PRO A 152 18.09 -11.54 -11.61
CA PRO A 152 18.06 -12.96 -11.29
C PRO A 152 17.02 -13.24 -10.21
N CYS A 153 16.24 -14.30 -10.41
CA CYS A 153 15.35 -14.81 -9.38
C CYS A 153 16.16 -15.56 -8.30
N HIS A 154 15.58 -15.75 -7.11
CA HIS A 154 16.26 -16.47 -6.03
C HIS A 154 16.58 -17.93 -6.39
N GLN A 155 15.79 -18.57 -7.26
CA GLN A 155 16.04 -19.94 -7.74
C GLN A 155 17.26 -20.06 -8.65
N ALA A 156 17.70 -18.95 -9.23
CA ALA A 156 18.92 -18.87 -10.04
C ALA A 156 20.09 -18.20 -9.30
N THR A 157 19.97 -18.04 -7.98
CA THR A 157 20.93 -17.28 -7.15
C THR A 157 21.48 -18.14 -6.00
N PHE A 158 22.80 -18.29 -5.97
CA PHE A 158 23.56 -18.87 -4.87
C PHE A 158 24.15 -17.76 -4.01
N THR A 159 23.78 -17.74 -2.73
CA THR A 159 24.19 -16.67 -1.81
C THR A 159 25.05 -17.25 -0.70
N ARG A 160 26.15 -16.59 -0.36
CA ARG A 160 27.03 -17.01 0.73
C ARG A 160 26.24 -17.05 2.04
N ARG A 161 26.34 -18.15 2.79
CA ARG A 161 25.59 -18.32 4.06
C ARG A 161 25.82 -17.16 5.02
N SER A 162 27.08 -16.75 5.19
CA SER A 162 27.43 -15.63 6.07
C SER A 162 26.80 -14.30 5.65
N LEU A 163 26.52 -14.10 4.35
CA LEU A 163 25.80 -12.92 3.88
C LEU A 163 24.33 -12.97 4.33
N LEU A 164 23.66 -14.11 4.17
CA LEU A 164 22.27 -14.30 4.61
C LEU A 164 22.11 -14.23 6.14
N GLU A 165 23.13 -14.60 6.91
CA GLU A 165 23.15 -14.39 8.36
C GLU A 165 23.24 -12.91 8.72
N SER A 166 23.95 -12.12 7.92
CA SER A 166 24.14 -10.68 8.15
C SER A 166 23.03 -9.80 7.57
N ILE A 167 22.39 -10.25 6.50
CA ILE A 167 21.31 -9.57 5.78
C ILE A 167 20.23 -10.61 5.50
N GLN A 168 19.18 -10.58 6.33
CA GLN A 168 18.02 -11.45 6.15
C GLN A 168 17.03 -10.85 5.14
N TYR A 169 16.19 -11.69 4.54
CA TYR A 169 15.05 -11.22 3.75
C TYR A 169 14.10 -10.40 4.64
N ASP A 170 13.57 -9.29 4.11
CA ASP A 170 12.59 -8.47 4.81
C ASP A 170 11.22 -9.15 4.72
N THR A 171 10.81 -9.84 5.78
CA THR A 171 9.56 -10.62 5.82
C THR A 171 8.28 -9.79 5.77
N ARG A 172 8.40 -8.46 5.78
CA ARG A 172 7.29 -7.53 5.51
C ARG A 172 6.93 -7.48 4.02
N LEU A 173 7.87 -7.87 3.15
CA LEU A 173 7.63 -8.05 1.72
C LEU A 173 7.22 -9.50 1.49
N GLU A 174 6.01 -9.73 0.99
CA GLU A 174 5.48 -11.08 0.80
C GLU A 174 6.00 -11.72 -0.49
N LEU A 175 6.27 -10.92 -1.52
CA LEU A 175 6.44 -11.42 -2.89
C LEU A 175 7.76 -11.01 -3.56
N CYS A 176 8.41 -9.94 -3.12
CA CYS A 176 9.65 -9.45 -3.75
C CYS A 176 10.84 -9.23 -2.78
N ALA A 177 10.83 -9.88 -1.61
CA ALA A 177 11.92 -9.73 -0.66
C ALA A 177 13.28 -10.18 -1.21
N ASP A 178 13.29 -11.07 -2.21
CA ASP A 178 14.47 -11.48 -2.95
C ASP A 178 15.09 -10.34 -3.75
N HIS A 179 14.29 -9.58 -4.50
CA HIS A 179 14.77 -8.37 -5.19
C HIS A 179 15.32 -7.35 -4.19
N ASN A 180 14.59 -7.10 -3.09
CA ASN A 180 15.04 -6.18 -2.03
C ASN A 180 16.38 -6.63 -1.43
N PHE A 181 16.54 -7.93 -1.17
CA PHE A 181 17.79 -8.50 -0.65
C PHE A 181 18.96 -8.26 -1.62
N LEU A 182 18.79 -8.54 -2.91
CA LEU A 182 19.86 -8.38 -3.90
C LEU A 182 20.33 -6.92 -3.99
N PHE A 183 19.39 -5.97 -4.07
CA PHE A 183 19.72 -4.55 -4.10
C PHE A 183 20.35 -4.05 -2.80
N GLN A 184 19.84 -4.49 -1.65
CA GLN A 184 20.43 -4.15 -0.36
C GLN A 184 21.86 -4.68 -0.23
N ALA A 185 22.10 -5.94 -0.57
CA ALA A 185 23.42 -6.56 -0.53
C ALA A 185 24.40 -5.84 -1.46
N PHE A 186 24.00 -5.58 -2.71
CA PHE A 186 24.85 -4.88 -3.68
C PHE A 186 25.16 -3.44 -3.22
N SER A 187 24.17 -2.71 -2.68
CA SER A 187 24.35 -1.35 -2.18
C SER A 187 25.35 -1.26 -1.02
N LYS A 188 25.51 -2.34 -0.24
CA LYS A 188 26.51 -2.46 0.84
C LYS A 188 27.89 -2.90 0.34
N GLY A 189 28.10 -2.99 -0.97
CA GLY A 189 29.39 -3.34 -1.57
C GLY A 189 29.69 -4.83 -1.61
N CYS A 190 28.69 -5.71 -1.44
CA CYS A 190 28.87 -7.15 -1.58
C CYS A 190 29.29 -7.51 -3.02
N LYS A 191 30.08 -8.58 -3.16
CA LYS A 191 30.63 -9.00 -4.46
C LYS A 191 29.66 -9.92 -5.17
N PHE A 192 29.17 -9.48 -6.32
CA PHE A 192 28.29 -10.26 -7.17
C PHE A 192 29.06 -10.81 -8.38
N GLN A 193 28.80 -12.07 -8.73
CA GLN A 193 29.34 -12.70 -9.92
C GLN A 193 28.20 -13.29 -10.76
N TYR A 194 28.11 -12.83 -12.01
CA TYR A 194 27.31 -13.50 -13.04
C TYR A 194 28.06 -14.72 -13.58
N ILE A 195 27.34 -15.81 -13.81
CA ILE A 195 27.80 -17.01 -14.51
C ILE A 195 26.89 -17.31 -15.71
N ASP A 196 27.50 -17.55 -16.87
CA ASP A 196 26.82 -17.86 -18.14
C ASP A 196 26.36 -19.33 -18.13
N GLU A 197 25.40 -19.65 -17.26
CA GLU A 197 24.84 -20.97 -17.04
C GLU A 197 23.36 -20.90 -16.69
N ILE A 198 22.57 -21.83 -17.23
CA ILE A 198 21.17 -22.01 -16.88
C ILE A 198 21.11 -22.80 -15.56
N ILE A 199 20.57 -22.17 -14.52
CA ILE A 199 20.56 -22.74 -13.17
C ILE A 199 19.29 -23.55 -12.93
N CYS A 200 18.12 -23.01 -13.29
CA CYS A 200 16.85 -23.61 -12.92
C CYS A 200 15.77 -23.49 -14.00
N HIS A 201 14.82 -24.42 -13.93
CA HIS A 201 13.46 -24.21 -14.37
C HIS A 201 12.68 -23.52 -13.25
N TYR A 202 12.28 -22.27 -13.49
CA TYR A 202 11.36 -21.52 -12.63
C TYR A 202 9.93 -21.75 -13.14
N PHE A 203 9.13 -22.50 -12.39
CA PHE A 203 7.75 -22.78 -12.77
C PHE A 203 6.78 -21.66 -12.33
N GLY A 204 6.01 -21.18 -13.30
CA GLY A 204 4.93 -20.22 -13.11
C GLY A 204 3.73 -20.77 -12.34
N GLY A 205 2.82 -19.86 -11.99
CA GLY A 205 1.60 -20.15 -11.22
C GLY A 205 1.77 -20.13 -9.69
N GLY A 206 2.93 -19.68 -9.20
CA GLY A 206 3.23 -19.46 -7.78
C GLY A 206 2.47 -18.27 -7.16
N LEU A 207 2.77 -17.98 -5.90
CA LEU A 207 2.06 -16.96 -5.11
C LEU A 207 2.11 -15.56 -5.77
N SER A 208 3.27 -15.20 -6.34
CA SER A 208 3.48 -13.94 -7.05
C SER A 208 2.61 -13.78 -8.29
N ALA A 209 2.35 -14.86 -9.04
CA ALA A 209 1.48 -14.84 -10.21
C ALA A 209 -0.01 -14.67 -9.85
N ARG A 210 -0.42 -15.06 -8.63
CA ARG A 210 -1.81 -14.92 -8.16
C ARG A 210 -2.10 -13.58 -7.50
N ARG A 211 -1.06 -12.82 -7.15
CA ARG A 211 -1.13 -11.54 -6.43
C ARG A 211 -0.38 -10.43 -7.17
N THR A 212 -0.65 -10.31 -8.47
CA THR A 212 0.05 -9.38 -9.38
C THR A 212 0.00 -7.92 -8.93
N ASP A 213 -1.14 -7.44 -8.42
CA ASP A 213 -1.27 -6.05 -7.93
C ASP A 213 -0.40 -5.80 -6.70
N ARG A 214 -0.37 -6.76 -5.77
CA ARG A 214 0.46 -6.69 -4.57
C ARG A 214 1.95 -6.72 -4.92
N LEU A 215 2.35 -7.66 -5.77
CA LEU A 215 3.73 -7.76 -6.25
C LEU A 215 4.18 -6.44 -6.90
N ARG A 216 3.33 -5.86 -7.74
CA ARG A 216 3.58 -4.59 -8.42
C ARG A 216 3.85 -3.46 -7.42
N LEU A 217 3.08 -3.36 -6.34
CA LEU A 217 3.28 -2.36 -5.30
C LEU A 217 4.59 -2.57 -4.53
N GLU A 218 4.90 -3.81 -4.14
CA GLU A 218 6.14 -4.10 -3.41
C GLU A 218 7.40 -3.85 -4.28
N LEU A 219 7.32 -4.15 -5.59
CA LEU A 219 8.39 -3.86 -6.54
C LEU A 219 8.61 -2.35 -6.71
N VAL A 220 7.53 -1.56 -6.80
CA VAL A 220 7.60 -0.09 -6.85
C VAL A 220 8.33 0.44 -5.64
N ASP A 221 7.91 0.05 -4.43
CA ASP A 221 8.53 0.52 -3.19
C ASP A 221 10.02 0.11 -3.12
N THR A 222 10.31 -1.17 -3.38
CA THR A 222 11.68 -1.69 -3.36
C THR A 222 12.59 -0.92 -4.30
N TYR A 223 12.13 -0.61 -5.51
CA TYR A 223 12.98 0.00 -6.54
C TYR A 223 13.15 1.50 -6.34
N ARG A 224 12.09 2.18 -5.86
CA ARG A 224 12.13 3.60 -5.49
C ARG A 224 13.21 3.90 -4.46
N ARG A 225 13.41 3.03 -3.46
CA ARG A 225 14.44 3.19 -2.41
C ARG A 225 15.86 3.33 -2.96
N HIS A 226 16.11 2.79 -4.15
CA HIS A 226 17.45 2.77 -4.76
C HIS A 226 17.56 3.65 -6.01
N SER A 227 16.45 4.12 -6.58
CA SER A 227 16.46 4.98 -7.76
C SER A 227 16.61 6.46 -7.43
N LYS A 228 17.42 7.20 -8.22
CA LYS A 228 17.46 8.67 -8.18
C LYS A 228 16.31 9.32 -8.95
N LYS A 229 15.50 8.53 -9.67
CA LYS A 229 14.31 8.98 -10.41
C LYS A 229 13.10 8.09 -10.05
N PRO A 230 12.56 8.22 -8.83
CA PRO A 230 11.44 7.39 -8.37
C PRO A 230 10.18 7.53 -9.24
N ASP A 231 9.98 8.68 -9.91
CA ASP A 231 8.89 8.90 -10.85
C ASP A 231 9.01 8.05 -12.13
N HIS A 232 10.23 7.68 -12.53
CA HIS A 232 10.45 6.73 -13.62
C HIS A 232 10.05 5.31 -13.21
N VAL A 233 10.32 4.94 -11.94
CA VAL A 233 9.90 3.65 -11.36
C VAL A 233 8.38 3.54 -11.35
N ASP A 234 7.71 4.61 -10.92
CA ASP A 234 6.25 4.69 -10.93
C ASP A 234 5.69 4.58 -12.33
N ARG A 235 6.22 5.36 -13.27
CA ARG A 235 5.75 5.35 -14.65
C ARG A 235 5.87 3.96 -15.27
N TYR A 236 6.97 3.27 -15.01
CA TYR A 236 7.21 1.93 -15.52
C TYR A 236 6.22 0.93 -14.94
N PHE A 237 6.12 0.87 -13.60
CA PHE A 237 5.27 -0.13 -12.99
C PHE A 237 3.83 0.24 -13.11
N LEU A 238 3.41 1.47 -12.91
CA LEU A 238 2.01 1.84 -12.69
C LEU A 238 1.40 2.58 -13.89
N GLY A 239 2.22 3.11 -14.82
CA GLY A 239 1.80 3.83 -16.03
C GLY A 239 2.05 5.35 -16.01
N ALA A 240 1.97 6.01 -17.17
CA ALA A 240 2.26 7.46 -17.31
C ALA A 240 1.27 8.39 -16.60
N GLU A 241 0.02 7.95 -16.43
CA GLU A 241 -1.01 8.66 -15.67
C GLU A 241 -1.04 8.27 -14.19
N SER A 242 -0.29 7.23 -13.82
CA SER A 242 -0.16 6.83 -12.43
C SER A 242 0.88 7.70 -11.75
N ARG A 243 0.39 8.78 -11.18
CA ARG A 243 0.96 9.21 -9.91
C ARG A 243 0.24 8.37 -8.87
N LEU A 244 0.98 7.68 -7.98
CA LEU A 244 0.38 6.95 -6.84
C LEU A 244 -0.46 7.86 -5.93
N PHE A 245 -0.32 9.17 -6.12
CA PHE A 245 -1.17 10.19 -5.56
C PHE A 245 -1.84 10.96 -6.70
N PRO A 246 -3.17 11.14 -6.71
CA PRO A 246 -3.69 12.31 -7.37
C PRO A 246 -3.01 13.54 -6.74
N GLU A 247 -2.67 14.56 -7.53
CA GLU A 247 -2.03 15.81 -7.01
C GLU A 247 -2.88 16.47 -5.92
N GLU A 248 -4.16 16.10 -5.84
CA GLU A 248 -5.11 16.51 -4.83
C GLU A 248 -6.08 15.35 -4.57
N THR A 249 -6.51 15.15 -3.32
CA THR A 249 -7.88 14.62 -3.13
C THR A 249 -8.74 15.82 -2.79
N ALA A 250 -9.85 15.98 -3.50
CA ALA A 250 -10.76 17.13 -3.39
C ALA A 250 -11.32 17.38 -1.96
N LEU A 251 -10.98 16.54 -0.98
CA LEU A 251 -11.43 16.69 0.40
C LEU A 251 -10.32 16.92 1.45
N THR A 252 -9.02 16.78 1.14
CA THR A 252 -8.03 16.76 2.23
C THR A 252 -6.73 17.53 2.01
N GLY A 253 -6.31 17.83 0.79
CA GLY A 253 -4.97 18.39 0.56
C GLY A 253 -3.81 17.55 1.15
N LEU A 254 -4.07 16.32 1.62
CA LEU A 254 -3.10 15.55 2.41
C LEU A 254 -2.05 14.92 1.50
N CYS A 255 -0.85 15.50 1.51
CA CYS A 255 0.35 14.73 1.29
C CYS A 255 0.89 14.28 2.66
N LEU A 256 0.80 12.97 2.94
CA LEU A 256 1.60 12.34 4.00
C LEU A 256 2.77 11.64 3.31
N THR A 257 3.91 12.31 3.16
CA THR A 257 5.14 11.64 2.70
C THR A 257 5.82 10.94 3.87
N GLY A 258 6.23 9.68 3.71
CA GLY A 258 7.03 8.92 4.70
C GLY A 258 6.36 7.69 5.33
N PHE A 259 5.36 7.08 4.68
CA PHE A 259 4.60 5.93 5.17
C PHE A 259 4.55 4.82 4.12
N ASP A 260 4.59 3.56 4.55
CA ASP A 260 4.24 2.40 3.73
C ASP A 260 3.20 1.50 4.44
N THR A 261 2.39 0.85 3.62
CA THR A 261 1.10 0.22 3.89
C THR A 261 1.25 -1.27 4.15
N ASP A 262 1.57 -1.73 5.37
CA ASP A 262 1.44 -3.16 5.76
C ASP A 262 1.33 -3.38 7.28
N ILE A 263 0.18 -3.77 7.87
CA ILE A 263 -0.41 -5.12 8.09
C ILE A 263 -0.35 -5.48 9.59
N ASP A 264 -1.52 -5.64 10.24
CA ASP A 264 -2.07 -6.90 10.81
C ASP A 264 -3.47 -6.56 11.38
N ARG A 265 -4.49 -7.30 10.93
CA ARG A 265 -5.92 -6.99 11.12
C ARG A 265 -6.60 -7.87 12.17
N SER A 266 -5.86 -8.66 12.94
CA SER A 266 -6.49 -9.67 13.79
C SER A 266 -6.83 -9.24 15.23
N ASP A 267 -6.36 -8.08 15.73
CA ASP A 267 -6.77 -7.58 17.07
C ASP A 267 -6.95 -6.05 17.20
N PHE A 268 -6.88 -5.29 16.10
CA PHE A 268 -6.95 -3.81 16.12
C PHE A 268 -8.30 -3.21 15.66
N GLU A 269 -9.34 -4.04 15.51
CA GLU A 269 -10.61 -3.67 14.87
C GLU A 269 -11.62 -2.90 15.73
N LYS A 270 -11.25 -2.32 16.88
CA LYS A 270 -12.25 -1.54 17.65
C LYS A 270 -12.06 -0.05 17.72
N THR A 271 -10.88 0.53 17.50
CA THR A 271 -10.76 1.99 17.57
C THR A 271 -9.44 2.51 16.95
N HIS A 272 -9.55 3.21 15.80
CA HIS A 272 -8.54 4.07 15.13
C HIS A 272 -7.52 3.41 14.16
N LYS A 273 -7.57 3.82 12.87
CA LYS A 273 -6.57 3.50 11.83
C LYS A 273 -5.25 4.26 12.09
N LEU A 274 -4.15 3.58 12.42
CA LEU A 274 -2.80 4.16 12.64
C LEU A 274 -1.89 3.98 11.40
N ARG A 275 -0.89 4.87 11.21
CA ARG A 275 0.13 4.91 10.12
C ARG A 275 1.53 5.17 10.70
N TRP A 276 2.54 4.40 10.29
CA TRP A 276 3.90 4.47 10.85
C TRP A 276 4.82 5.50 10.16
N CYS A 277 5.39 6.42 10.92
CA CYS A 277 6.40 7.39 10.49
C CYS A 277 7.80 6.78 10.62
N TYR A 278 8.51 6.62 9.50
CA TYR A 278 9.80 5.92 9.42
C TYR A 278 11.04 6.84 9.46
N ASN A 279 10.84 8.15 9.57
CA ASN A 279 11.90 9.16 9.59
C ASN A 279 11.76 10.08 10.81
N SER A 280 12.84 10.78 11.16
CA SER A 280 12.78 11.83 12.19
C SER A 280 11.98 13.05 11.76
N ASN A 281 11.50 13.13 10.51
CA ASN A 281 10.67 14.22 10.05
C ASN A 281 9.47 13.71 9.24
N PHE A 282 8.33 14.40 9.35
CA PHE A 282 7.20 14.24 8.45
C PHE A 282 6.54 15.59 8.15
N THR A 283 5.94 15.69 6.97
CA THR A 283 5.24 16.91 6.54
C THR A 283 3.73 16.70 6.57
N PHE A 284 3.01 17.75 6.93
CA PHE A 284 1.55 17.82 6.95
C PHE A 284 1.10 19.07 6.19
N ILE A 285 0.13 18.95 5.29
CA ILE A 285 -0.46 20.07 4.58
C ILE A 285 -1.87 20.30 5.12
N THR A 286 -2.21 21.54 5.46
CA THR A 286 -3.55 21.90 5.94
C THR A 286 -4.61 21.80 4.83
N PRO A 287 -5.90 21.52 5.14
CA PRO A 287 -6.94 21.29 4.14
C PRO A 287 -7.14 22.43 3.13
N ASP A 288 -7.60 22.08 1.93
CA ASP A 288 -7.67 22.98 0.75
C ASP A 288 -8.71 24.10 0.85
N LEU A 289 -9.74 23.94 1.70
CA LEU A 289 -10.90 24.84 1.76
C LEU A 289 -11.10 25.45 3.16
N GLN A 290 -10.13 25.27 4.07
CA GLN A 290 -10.28 25.63 5.48
C GLN A 290 -9.03 26.34 6.03
N ILE A 291 -9.23 27.53 6.59
CA ILE A 291 -8.23 28.16 7.46
C ILE A 291 -8.12 27.31 8.72
N THR A 292 -6.91 26.89 9.06
CA THR A 292 -6.66 25.95 10.16
C THR A 292 -6.21 26.70 11.42
N GLU A 293 -7.05 26.70 12.45
CA GLU A 293 -6.78 27.36 13.73
C GLU A 293 -6.22 26.37 14.77
N MET A 294 -6.54 25.09 14.65
CA MET A 294 -6.10 24.04 15.58
C MET A 294 -5.99 22.70 14.87
N CYS A 295 -5.00 21.91 15.25
CA CYS A 295 -4.83 20.52 14.83
C CYS A 295 -4.81 19.58 16.04
N SER A 296 -5.37 18.38 15.87
CA SER A 296 -5.29 17.29 16.85
C SER A 296 -4.77 16.01 16.20
N PHE A 297 -3.95 15.26 16.94
CA PHE A 297 -3.25 14.06 16.52
C PHE A 297 -3.46 12.99 17.57
N VAL A 298 -3.82 11.78 17.16
CA VAL A 298 -3.75 10.60 18.02
C VAL A 298 -2.70 9.65 17.48
N GLY A 299 -2.12 8.80 18.33
CA GLY A 299 -1.10 7.88 17.86
C GLY A 299 -0.53 6.96 18.94
N PHE A 300 0.59 6.32 18.61
CA PHE A 300 1.36 5.44 19.49
C PHE A 300 2.86 5.70 19.32
N ASN A 301 3.56 5.94 20.42
CA ASN A 301 5.02 6.09 20.46
C ASN A 301 5.65 4.81 21.02
N PRO A 302 6.29 3.97 20.18
CA PRO A 302 6.91 2.74 20.64
C PRO A 302 8.22 2.96 21.40
N PHE A 303 8.75 4.19 21.43
CA PHE A 303 10.00 4.52 22.13
C PHE A 303 9.70 5.27 23.43
N GLY A 304 10.72 5.46 24.27
CA GLY A 304 10.63 6.36 25.43
C GLY A 304 10.19 7.78 25.05
N PRO A 305 10.12 8.72 26.00
CA PRO A 305 9.63 10.08 25.74
C PRO A 305 10.32 10.70 24.51
N GLN A 306 9.53 11.27 23.60
CA GLN A 306 10.02 11.97 22.40
C GLN A 306 9.57 13.42 22.43
N ARG A 307 10.36 14.33 21.84
CA ARG A 307 9.90 15.69 21.55
C ARG A 307 9.63 15.83 20.07
N VAL A 308 8.57 16.54 19.72
CA VAL A 308 8.20 16.85 18.34
C VAL A 308 8.15 18.36 18.19
N ALA A 309 9.09 18.90 17.45
CA ALA A 309 9.10 20.30 17.04
C ALA A 309 8.25 20.45 15.77
N ILE A 310 7.46 21.51 15.68
CA ILE A 310 6.58 21.81 14.56
C ILE A 310 7.00 23.16 14.00
N SER A 311 7.20 23.26 12.69
CA SER A 311 7.58 24.49 12.03
C SER A 311 6.80 24.72 10.74
N PHE A 312 6.56 25.99 10.42
CA PHE A 312 6.01 26.46 9.15
C PHE A 312 7.12 27.22 8.40
N GLY A 313 7.67 26.65 7.34
CA GLY A 313 8.91 27.15 6.74
C GLY A 313 10.05 27.20 7.75
N SER A 314 10.66 28.38 7.97
CA SER A 314 11.69 28.61 8.99
C SER A 314 11.15 29.06 10.35
N TYR A 315 9.83 29.18 10.51
CA TYR A 315 9.22 29.68 11.74
C TYR A 315 8.83 28.52 12.67
N PRO A 316 9.31 28.49 13.92
CA PRO A 316 8.84 27.51 14.90
C PRO A 316 7.40 27.82 15.29
N VAL A 317 6.56 26.79 15.30
CA VAL A 317 5.13 26.88 15.62
C VAL A 317 4.84 26.36 17.01
N SER A 318 5.35 25.17 17.35
CA SER A 318 5.11 24.53 18.64
C SER A 318 6.12 23.43 18.91
N GLU A 319 6.22 22.98 20.16
CA GLU A 319 6.98 21.81 20.56
C GLU A 319 6.15 20.97 21.54
N ILE A 320 6.11 19.66 21.30
CA ILE A 320 5.24 18.73 22.03
C ILE A 320 6.09 17.59 22.57
N SER A 321 5.87 17.20 23.83
CA SER A 321 6.42 15.95 24.38
C SER A 321 5.42 14.81 24.26
N LEU A 322 5.83 13.70 23.66
CA LEU A 322 5.02 12.50 23.49
C LEU A 322 5.47 11.44 24.51
N PRO A 323 4.54 10.88 25.31
CA PRO A 323 4.86 9.79 26.23
C PRO A 323 5.15 8.50 25.45
N HIS A 324 5.70 7.49 26.13
CA HIS A 324 5.71 6.12 25.59
C HIS A 324 4.29 5.57 25.56
N GLY A 325 3.94 4.82 24.52
CA GLY A 325 2.61 4.25 24.33
C GLY A 325 1.66 5.18 23.59
N HIS A 326 0.34 5.01 23.82
CA HIS A 326 -0.68 5.81 23.13
C HIS A 326 -0.64 7.29 23.56
N PHE A 327 -0.86 8.18 22.60
CA PHE A 327 -0.98 9.61 22.86
C PHE A 327 -2.15 10.23 22.08
N SER A 328 -2.64 11.34 22.62
CA SER A 328 -3.56 12.26 21.96
C SER A 328 -3.09 13.67 22.28
N VAL A 329 -2.78 14.46 21.27
CA VAL A 329 -2.29 15.83 21.43
C VAL A 329 -3.05 16.77 20.52
N SER A 330 -3.40 17.93 21.05
CA SER A 330 -3.99 19.04 20.30
C SER A 330 -3.13 20.28 20.49
N PHE A 331 -2.95 21.06 19.43
CA PHE A 331 -2.29 22.35 19.50
C PHE A 331 -3.01 23.38 18.63
N ARG A 332 -3.02 24.61 19.13
CA ARG A 332 -3.62 25.78 18.49
C ARG A 332 -2.50 26.64 17.92
N PHE A 333 -2.73 27.18 16.73
CA PHE A 333 -1.80 28.13 16.12
C PHE A 333 -2.10 29.54 16.64
N ASP A 334 -1.08 30.27 17.07
CA ASP A 334 -1.23 31.69 17.47
C ASP A 334 -1.72 32.56 16.31
N HIS A 335 -1.35 32.16 15.08
CA HIS A 335 -1.87 32.72 13.83
C HIS A 335 -2.49 31.60 12.98
N PRO A 336 -3.77 31.71 12.58
CA PRO A 336 -4.41 30.69 11.76
C PRO A 336 -3.68 30.46 10.44
N LEU A 337 -3.49 29.19 10.07
CA LEU A 337 -2.82 28.80 8.84
C LEU A 337 -3.79 28.89 7.66
N GLN A 338 -3.32 29.41 6.54
CA GLN A 338 -4.09 29.45 5.30
C GLN A 338 -4.28 28.03 4.74
N PRO A 339 -5.31 27.78 3.92
CA PRO A 339 -5.43 26.51 3.20
C PRO A 339 -4.14 26.14 2.46
N LYS A 340 -3.83 24.84 2.36
CA LYS A 340 -2.60 24.32 1.74
C LYS A 340 -1.28 24.79 2.38
N SER A 341 -1.29 25.27 3.62
CA SER A 341 -0.07 25.56 4.39
C SER A 341 0.69 24.28 4.72
N GLU A 342 2.01 24.28 4.50
CA GLU A 342 2.90 23.15 4.78
C GLU A 342 3.54 23.26 6.18
N LEU A 343 3.33 22.24 7.01
CA LEU A 343 3.93 22.09 8.33
C LEU A 343 4.94 20.94 8.33
N LEU A 344 6.14 21.22 8.81
CA LEU A 344 7.18 20.23 9.06
C LEU A 344 7.17 19.83 10.54
N PHE A 345 7.16 18.54 10.80
CA PHE A 345 7.27 17.95 12.13
C PHE A 345 8.62 17.27 12.23
N SER A 346 9.38 17.62 13.27
CA SER A 346 10.72 17.10 13.55
C SER A 346 10.78 16.42 14.91
N LEU A 347 10.98 15.11 14.90
CA LEU A 347 11.12 14.26 16.08
C LEU A 347 12.54 14.29 16.62
N GLN A 348 12.65 14.55 17.92
CA GLN A 348 13.86 14.44 18.72
C GLN A 348 13.67 13.33 19.76
N HIS A 349 14.52 12.30 19.69
CA HIS A 349 14.49 11.20 20.65
C HIS A 349 15.23 11.60 21.92
N THR A 350 14.61 11.43 23.09
CA THR A 350 15.22 11.82 24.38
C THR A 350 15.79 10.65 25.20
N GLY A 351 15.74 9.41 24.68
CA GLY A 351 16.25 8.19 25.32
C GLY A 351 17.24 7.39 24.46
N PRO A 352 17.93 6.37 25.03
CA PRO A 352 18.88 5.54 24.31
C PRO A 352 18.20 4.77 23.16
N ARG A 353 18.80 4.79 21.98
CA ARG A 353 18.33 4.04 20.81
C ARG A 353 18.68 2.56 20.99
N GLU A 354 17.69 1.69 21.13
CA GLU A 354 17.87 0.30 20.72
C GLU A 354 17.69 0.26 19.20
N GLU A 355 18.80 0.31 18.46
CA GLU A 355 18.78 0.17 17.00
C GLU A 355 18.48 -1.29 16.64
N ALA A 356 17.21 -1.62 16.51
CA ALA A 356 16.80 -2.80 15.76
C ALA A 356 16.86 -2.47 14.25
N HIS A 357 17.82 -3.06 13.54
CA HIS A 357 17.81 -3.18 12.08
C HIS A 357 17.86 -1.89 11.24
N GLY A 358 18.44 -0.80 11.74
CA GLY A 358 18.74 0.39 10.94
C GLY A 358 17.50 1.13 10.38
N ARG A 359 16.31 0.87 10.94
CA ARG A 359 15.05 1.54 10.59
C ARG A 359 14.53 2.26 11.83
N SER A 360 14.70 3.58 11.88
CA SER A 360 14.14 4.40 12.95
C SER A 360 12.67 4.70 12.67
N VAL A 361 11.80 3.70 12.86
CA VAL A 361 10.38 4.01 13.11
C VAL A 361 10.38 5.03 14.24
N SER A 362 9.62 6.11 14.11
CA SER A 362 9.64 7.21 15.08
C SER A 362 8.32 7.25 15.85
N LEU A 363 7.19 7.12 15.16
CA LEU A 363 5.85 7.25 15.73
C LEU A 363 4.81 6.52 14.87
N ALA A 364 3.71 6.05 15.45
CA ALA A 364 2.50 5.72 14.72
C ALA A 364 1.47 6.85 14.87
N LEU A 365 0.96 7.39 13.78
CA LEU A 365 -0.07 8.45 13.74
C LEU A 365 -1.40 7.89 13.29
N GLY A 366 -2.44 8.18 14.04
CA GLY A 366 -3.82 7.84 13.71
C GLY A 366 -4.55 8.94 12.98
N LYS A 367 -5.70 9.30 13.53
CA LYS A 367 -6.54 10.38 13.02
C LYS A 367 -5.87 11.73 13.26
N ILE A 368 -5.76 12.53 12.20
CA ILE A 368 -5.45 13.95 12.29
C ILE A 368 -6.74 14.71 12.04
N VAL A 369 -7.05 15.68 12.91
CA VAL A 369 -8.23 16.54 12.79
C VAL A 369 -7.79 17.98 12.78
N CYS A 370 -8.04 18.66 11.66
CA CYS A 370 -7.94 20.11 11.56
C CYS A 370 -9.29 20.75 11.87
N SER A 371 -9.25 21.89 12.53
CA SER A 371 -10.43 22.70 12.80
C SER A 371 -10.12 24.18 12.56
N GLY A 372 -11.13 24.91 12.12
CA GLY A 372 -11.07 26.32 11.77
C GLY A 372 -12.16 26.70 10.76
N ARG A 373 -12.05 27.86 10.12
CA ARG A 373 -13.12 28.45 9.29
C ARG A 373 -13.00 28.05 7.83
N MET A 374 -14.09 27.61 7.20
CA MET A 374 -14.12 27.35 5.75
C MET A 374 -14.03 28.65 4.94
N PHE A 375 -13.18 28.68 3.92
CA PHE A 375 -13.04 29.81 3.00
C PHE A 375 -13.59 29.38 1.63
N LEU A 376 -14.91 29.43 1.46
CA LEU A 376 -15.57 29.18 0.18
C LEU A 376 -16.23 30.46 -0.32
N ASP A 377 -15.94 30.87 -1.56
CA ASP A 377 -16.67 31.94 -2.23
C ASP A 377 -18.00 31.39 -2.79
N VAL A 378 -18.96 31.20 -1.89
CA VAL A 378 -20.33 30.76 -2.24
C VAL A 378 -21.24 31.99 -2.34
N PRO A 379 -21.95 32.17 -3.46
CA PRO A 379 -22.97 33.21 -3.58
C PRO A 379 -24.01 33.13 -2.45
N GLN A 380 -24.49 34.29 -2.00
CA GLN A 380 -25.43 34.38 -0.89
C GLN A 380 -26.87 34.21 -1.38
N PHE A 381 -27.64 33.31 -0.76
CA PHE A 381 -29.05 33.05 -1.09
C PHE A 381 -30.01 34.04 -0.40
N GLY A 382 -31.03 34.48 -1.14
CA GLY A 382 -32.17 35.30 -0.73
C GLY A 382 -33.37 34.52 -0.16
N ARG A 383 -34.61 35.03 -0.33
CA ARG A 383 -35.85 34.40 0.19
C ARG A 383 -36.47 33.50 -0.88
N GLN A 384 -36.79 32.26 -0.52
CA GLN A 384 -37.39 31.24 -1.42
C GLN A 384 -36.56 31.00 -2.68
N GLU A 385 -35.44 30.31 -2.50
CA GLU A 385 -34.54 29.98 -3.60
C GLU A 385 -34.39 28.48 -3.75
N SER A 386 -34.17 28.06 -4.99
CA SER A 386 -33.92 26.66 -5.29
C SER A 386 -32.76 26.50 -6.25
N VAL A 387 -31.88 25.55 -5.94
CA VAL A 387 -30.79 25.14 -6.81
C VAL A 387 -31.18 23.85 -7.48
N CYS A 388 -31.22 23.88 -8.82
CA CYS A 388 -31.35 22.70 -9.66
C CYS A 388 -29.96 22.32 -10.18
N PHE A 389 -29.67 21.03 -10.26
CA PHE A 389 -28.39 20.55 -10.75
C PHE A 389 -28.56 20.03 -12.18
N CYS A 390 -28.25 20.84 -13.20
CA CYS A 390 -28.33 20.45 -14.61
C CYS A 390 -27.09 20.86 -15.42
N THR A 391 -26.95 20.29 -16.61
CA THR A 391 -25.86 20.51 -17.58
C THR A 391 -26.03 21.79 -18.40
N ASP A 392 -27.15 22.49 -18.26
CA ASP A 392 -27.38 23.77 -18.92
C ASP A 392 -26.55 24.86 -18.24
N GLN A 393 -25.51 25.33 -18.94
CA GLN A 393 -24.58 26.36 -18.48
C GLN A 393 -25.24 27.73 -18.23
N SER A 394 -26.51 27.91 -18.59
CA SER A 394 -27.28 29.12 -18.24
C SER A 394 -27.70 29.19 -16.78
N VAL A 395 -27.62 28.07 -16.03
CA VAL A 395 -27.84 28.03 -14.59
C VAL A 395 -26.50 28.22 -13.89
N GLN A 396 -26.18 29.45 -13.47
CA GLN A 396 -25.06 29.68 -12.56
C GLN A 396 -25.29 28.87 -11.28
N SER A 397 -24.39 27.93 -10.98
CA SER A 397 -24.48 27.11 -9.78
C SER A 397 -24.19 27.98 -8.54
N ASN A 398 -25.25 28.40 -7.85
CA ASN A 398 -25.16 29.16 -6.60
C ASN A 398 -24.70 28.30 -5.40
N ALA A 399 -24.40 27.02 -5.63
CA ALA A 399 -23.94 26.06 -4.63
C ALA A 399 -22.62 25.43 -5.09
N VAL A 400 -21.80 25.03 -4.12
CA VAL A 400 -20.57 24.29 -4.40
C VAL A 400 -20.81 22.82 -4.08
N LEU A 401 -20.85 21.99 -5.11
CA LEU A 401 -20.73 20.54 -4.97
C LEU A 401 -19.29 20.25 -4.51
N LEU A 402 -19.16 19.56 -3.38
CA LEU A 402 -17.87 19.17 -2.82
C LEU A 402 -17.57 17.71 -3.22
N GLN A 403 -16.99 16.90 -2.33
CA GLN A 403 -16.69 15.49 -2.62
C GLN A 403 -17.96 14.65 -2.83
N GLY A 404 -17.77 13.57 -3.57
CA GLY A 404 -18.69 12.44 -3.62
C GLY A 404 -19.69 12.52 -4.76
N TRP A 405 -19.47 13.41 -5.74
CA TRP A 405 -20.39 13.67 -6.86
C TRP A 405 -19.80 13.28 -8.22
N SER A 406 -20.64 12.82 -9.15
CA SER A 406 -20.29 12.58 -10.54
C SER A 406 -20.15 13.87 -11.33
N VAL A 407 -19.42 13.84 -12.45
CA VAL A 407 -19.47 14.90 -13.47
C VAL A 407 -20.92 14.99 -13.98
N LEU A 408 -21.55 16.16 -13.85
CA LEU A 408 -22.97 16.43 -14.11
C LEU A 408 -23.52 15.69 -15.34
N GLU A 409 -24.59 14.91 -15.18
CA GLU A 409 -25.26 14.23 -16.29
C GLU A 409 -26.66 14.81 -16.49
N HIS A 410 -26.93 15.37 -17.66
CA HIS A 410 -28.25 15.92 -18.02
C HIS A 410 -28.82 16.88 -16.96
N ASP A 411 -29.81 16.45 -16.17
CA ASP A 411 -30.55 17.20 -15.14
C ASP A 411 -30.24 16.69 -13.72
N ARG A 412 -29.12 15.97 -13.53
CA ARG A 412 -28.83 15.16 -12.34
C ARG A 412 -27.35 15.15 -11.95
N VAL A 413 -27.10 14.99 -10.65
CA VAL A 413 -25.78 14.67 -10.10
C VAL A 413 -25.89 13.42 -9.25
N TRP A 414 -25.06 12.42 -9.54
CA TRP A 414 -25.02 11.18 -8.80
C TRP A 414 -23.99 11.23 -7.69
N SER A 415 -24.33 10.71 -6.52
CA SER A 415 -23.31 10.38 -5.54
C SER A 415 -22.50 9.18 -6.05
N ILE A 416 -21.18 9.28 -6.01
CA ILE A 416 -20.25 8.20 -6.40
C ILE A 416 -19.48 7.61 -5.21
N GLU A 417 -19.71 8.19 -4.03
CA GLU A 417 -19.23 7.72 -2.73
C GLU A 417 -20.41 7.50 -1.78
N ASP A 418 -20.14 6.79 -0.67
CA ASP A 418 -21.09 6.57 0.42
C ASP A 418 -21.46 7.85 1.18
N ALA A 419 -20.67 8.93 1.03
CA ALA A 419 -20.99 10.27 1.50
C ALA A 419 -20.68 11.34 0.44
N ALA A 420 -21.67 12.18 0.13
CA ALA A 420 -21.54 13.31 -0.78
C ALA A 420 -21.89 14.63 -0.09
N TYR A 421 -21.16 15.70 -0.38
CA TYR A 421 -21.26 16.96 0.35
C TYR A 421 -21.58 18.14 -0.56
N VAL A 422 -22.46 19.03 -0.12
CA VAL A 422 -22.79 20.26 -0.84
C VAL A 422 -22.82 21.42 0.14
N CYS A 423 -22.27 22.57 -0.27
CA CYS A 423 -22.19 23.76 0.56
C CYS A 423 -23.00 24.93 -0.01
N PHE A 424 -23.73 25.61 0.87
CA PHE A 424 -24.54 26.78 0.59
C PHE A 424 -24.18 27.92 1.54
N ARG A 425 -24.32 29.18 1.09
CA ARG A 425 -24.26 30.36 1.97
C ARG A 425 -25.63 31.02 2.06
N VAL A 426 -26.30 30.84 3.19
CA VAL A 426 -27.62 31.44 3.41
C VAL A 426 -27.50 32.80 4.09
N GLY A 427 -28.16 33.80 3.51
CA GLY A 427 -28.15 35.17 4.04
C GLY A 427 -29.09 35.40 5.21
N ARG A 428 -29.94 34.42 5.54
CA ARG A 428 -31.05 34.50 6.49
C ARG A 428 -31.30 33.14 7.14
N GLU A 429 -32.14 33.13 8.17
CA GLU A 429 -32.64 31.89 8.80
C GLU A 429 -33.45 31.07 7.79
N VAL A 430 -33.24 29.76 7.80
CA VAL A 430 -33.93 28.80 6.92
C VAL A 430 -34.92 28.03 7.77
N GLU A 431 -36.21 28.15 7.46
CA GLU A 431 -37.28 27.49 8.20
C GLU A 431 -37.49 26.05 7.69
N LYS A 432 -37.30 25.85 6.38
CA LYS A 432 -37.53 24.55 5.74
C LYS A 432 -36.55 24.30 4.59
N ILE A 433 -36.09 23.05 4.51
CA ILE A 433 -35.23 22.58 3.41
C ILE A 433 -35.90 21.40 2.73
N ARG A 434 -36.10 21.52 1.42
CA ARG A 434 -36.63 20.45 0.60
C ARG A 434 -35.54 19.85 -0.26
N PHE A 435 -35.41 18.52 -0.19
CA PHE A 435 -34.49 17.75 -0.99
C PHE A 435 -35.26 16.94 -2.03
N GLU A 436 -34.89 17.11 -3.30
CA GLU A 436 -35.37 16.25 -4.38
C GLU A 436 -34.26 15.25 -4.71
N ILE A 437 -34.39 14.02 -4.19
CA ILE A 437 -33.38 12.96 -4.26
C ILE A 437 -34.02 11.68 -4.79
N GLY A 438 -33.42 11.09 -5.81
CA GLY A 438 -33.80 9.79 -6.37
C GLY A 438 -32.87 8.67 -5.92
N GLY A 439 -33.39 7.44 -5.83
CA GLY A 439 -32.57 6.23 -5.62
C GLY A 439 -31.83 5.78 -6.88
N ASN A 440 -30.73 5.01 -6.74
CA ASN A 440 -30.13 4.33 -7.89
C ASN A 440 -30.90 3.02 -8.20
N PRO A 441 -31.34 2.81 -9.45
CA PRO A 441 -32.17 1.66 -9.85
C PRO A 441 -31.43 0.32 -9.94
N TYR A 442 -30.09 0.32 -9.88
CA TYR A 442 -29.25 -0.86 -10.06
C TYR A 442 -28.92 -1.61 -8.75
N VAL A 443 -29.57 -1.28 -7.62
CA VAL A 443 -29.47 -2.07 -6.37
C VAL A 443 -30.63 -3.06 -6.28
N PRO A 444 -30.37 -4.37 -6.11
CA PRO A 444 -31.42 -5.37 -5.90
C PRO A 444 -32.19 -5.12 -4.60
N ASN A 445 -33.53 -5.25 -4.63
CA ASN A 445 -34.45 -5.01 -3.50
C ASN A 445 -34.66 -3.54 -3.05
N ALA A 446 -34.72 -2.63 -4.03
CA ALA A 446 -35.50 -1.37 -4.13
C ALA A 446 -35.47 -0.29 -3.03
N ALA A 447 -35.02 -0.53 -1.79
CA ALA A 447 -35.02 0.48 -0.74
C ALA A 447 -33.59 0.77 -0.26
N ARG A 448 -33.11 2.00 -0.48
CA ARG A 448 -31.82 2.48 0.04
C ARG A 448 -32.01 3.42 1.20
N ARG A 449 -31.19 3.33 2.23
CA ARG A 449 -31.20 4.31 3.30
C ARG A 449 -30.31 5.50 2.92
N ILE A 450 -30.91 6.69 2.95
CA ILE A 450 -30.18 7.95 2.87
C ILE A 450 -30.23 8.67 4.22
N GLY A 451 -29.06 9.02 4.73
CA GLY A 451 -28.89 9.93 5.86
C GLY A 451 -28.55 11.32 5.38
N ILE A 452 -29.26 12.33 5.89
CA ILE A 452 -29.01 13.75 5.62
C ILE A 452 -28.42 14.35 6.88
N GLY A 453 -27.24 14.94 6.76
CA GLY A 453 -26.59 15.72 7.80
C GLY A 453 -26.48 17.19 7.42
N ILE A 454 -26.65 18.10 8.37
CA ILE A 454 -26.40 19.53 8.18
C ILE A 454 -25.42 19.97 9.27
N ASN A 455 -24.31 20.59 8.86
CA ASN A 455 -23.24 21.07 9.75
C ASN A 455 -22.78 20.01 10.77
N GLY A 456 -22.72 18.75 10.33
CA GLY A 456 -22.28 17.61 11.16
C GLY A 456 -23.37 16.97 12.02
N ILE A 457 -24.60 17.49 12.02
CA ILE A 457 -25.74 16.93 12.75
C ILE A 457 -26.60 16.14 11.78
N THR A 458 -26.88 14.86 12.07
CA THR A 458 -27.86 14.08 11.30
C THR A 458 -29.25 14.66 11.54
N VAL A 459 -29.90 15.10 10.46
CA VAL A 459 -31.19 15.79 10.49
C VAL A 459 -32.33 14.94 9.95
N ALA A 460 -32.07 14.05 9.00
CA ALA A 460 -33.06 13.14 8.46
C ALA A 460 -32.42 11.79 8.09
N ASP A 461 -33.22 10.75 8.16
CA ASP A 461 -32.94 9.43 7.61
C ASP A 461 -34.19 8.99 6.84
N ALA A 462 -34.04 8.57 5.59
CA ALA A 462 -35.17 8.16 4.76
C ALA A 462 -34.83 6.92 3.93
N MET A 463 -35.86 6.18 3.55
CA MET A 463 -35.73 5.14 2.52
C MET A 463 -36.04 5.76 1.16
N LEU A 464 -35.08 5.71 0.24
CA LEU A 464 -35.23 6.07 -1.15
C LEU A 464 -35.75 4.86 -1.93
N ASP A 465 -36.89 5.06 -2.57
CA ASP A 465 -37.43 4.18 -3.60
C ASP A 465 -36.85 4.59 -4.96
N ALA A 466 -36.74 3.66 -5.90
CA ALA A 466 -36.27 3.95 -7.26
C ALA A 466 -37.20 4.92 -8.02
N GLU A 467 -38.48 5.03 -7.61
CA GLU A 467 -39.50 5.87 -8.26
C GLU A 467 -39.89 7.14 -7.49
N LYS A 468 -39.43 7.32 -6.24
CA LYS A 468 -39.81 8.47 -5.40
C LYS A 468 -38.67 9.49 -5.31
N ASN A 469 -38.96 10.73 -5.71
CA ASN A 469 -37.96 11.78 -5.86
C ASN A 469 -37.97 12.86 -4.75
N VAL A 470 -38.77 12.75 -3.67
CA VAL A 470 -38.95 13.91 -2.76
C VAL A 470 -38.84 13.53 -1.28
N ILE A 471 -37.86 14.14 -0.59
CA ILE A 471 -37.70 14.13 0.87
C ILE A 471 -37.85 15.56 1.37
N VAL A 472 -38.85 15.80 2.22
CA VAL A 472 -39.10 17.12 2.82
C VAL A 472 -38.60 17.11 4.26
N TYR A 473 -37.73 18.05 4.61
CA TYR A 473 -37.26 18.25 5.98
C TYR A 473 -37.73 19.61 6.52
N GLU A 474 -38.42 19.59 7.65
CA GLU A 474 -38.94 20.79 8.32
C GLU A 474 -38.32 20.88 9.71
N ARG A 475 -37.40 21.82 9.92
CA ARG A 475 -36.92 22.15 11.26
C ARG A 475 -36.26 23.53 11.29
N PRO A 476 -36.49 24.33 12.35
CA PRO A 476 -35.68 25.51 12.60
C PRO A 476 -34.21 25.12 12.85
N ILE A 477 -33.29 25.78 12.14
CA ILE A 477 -31.85 25.67 12.37
C ILE A 477 -31.49 26.63 13.52
N ASP A 478 -31.15 26.09 14.69
CA ASP A 478 -30.98 26.89 15.91
C ASP A 478 -29.77 27.84 15.88
N HIS A 479 -30.10 29.13 15.98
CA HIS A 479 -29.41 30.40 16.26
C HIS A 479 -27.94 30.66 15.86
N GLY A 480 -27.74 31.84 15.24
CA GLY A 480 -26.76 32.78 15.79
C GLY A 480 -25.97 33.69 14.85
N SER A 481 -26.20 33.76 13.54
CA SER A 481 -25.55 34.77 12.66
C SER A 481 -26.25 34.84 11.30
N PHE A 482 -26.51 36.05 10.78
CA PHE A 482 -26.80 36.23 9.34
C PHE A 482 -25.49 36.01 8.55
N ASN A 483 -25.51 35.34 7.38
CA ASN A 483 -24.36 34.75 6.65
C ASN A 483 -23.82 33.43 7.21
N GLN A 484 -24.63 32.37 7.20
CA GLN A 484 -24.18 31.03 7.58
C GLN A 484 -23.85 30.15 6.38
N LEU A 485 -22.78 29.36 6.51
CA LEU A 485 -22.52 28.25 5.62
C LEU A 485 -23.32 27.03 6.09
N LEU A 486 -24.11 26.46 5.19
CA LEU A 486 -24.75 25.17 5.37
C LEU A 486 -23.94 24.12 4.64
N LEU A 487 -23.25 23.26 5.38
CA LEU A 487 -22.63 22.06 4.87
C LEU A 487 -23.63 20.91 4.99
N ILE A 488 -24.15 20.48 3.84
CA ILE A 488 -25.09 19.37 3.77
C ILE A 488 -24.32 18.11 3.36
N ALA A 489 -24.50 17.03 4.12
CA ALA A 489 -23.96 15.71 3.85
C ALA A 489 -25.10 14.76 3.49
N LEU A 490 -24.98 14.07 2.36
CA LEU A 490 -25.89 13.03 1.91
C LEU A 490 -25.15 11.71 1.96
N ARG A 491 -25.58 10.81 2.84
CA ARG A 491 -24.93 9.52 3.09
C ARG A 491 -25.81 8.40 2.61
N VAL A 492 -25.28 7.52 1.77
CA VAL A 492 -26.00 6.37 1.23
C VAL A 492 -25.40 5.09 1.79
N ASP A 493 -26.25 4.12 2.08
CA ASP A 493 -25.84 2.83 2.64
C ASP A 493 -25.26 1.86 1.60
N LEU A 494 -25.55 2.05 0.30
CA LEU A 494 -25.10 1.16 -0.76
C LEU A 494 -24.88 1.87 -2.10
N LEU A 495 -23.82 1.48 -2.81
CA LEU A 495 -23.52 1.88 -4.20
C LEU A 495 -23.70 0.70 -5.17
N ALA A 496 -24.02 0.96 -6.44
CA ALA A 496 -24.05 -0.09 -7.48
C ALA A 496 -23.57 0.43 -8.84
N LYS A 497 -23.01 -0.49 -9.63
CA LYS A 497 -22.46 -0.24 -10.97
C LYS A 497 -23.54 -0.40 -12.04
N PRO A 498 -23.82 0.62 -12.88
CA PRO A 498 -24.70 0.47 -14.05
C PRO A 498 -24.11 -0.48 -15.09
N PRO A 499 -24.94 -1.19 -15.89
CA PRO A 499 -24.45 -2.00 -17.00
C PRO A 499 -23.71 -1.13 -18.04
N SER A 500 -22.50 -1.55 -18.43
CA SER A 500 -21.65 -0.84 -19.41
C SER A 500 -21.09 0.53 -18.95
N ASP A 501 -21.20 0.84 -17.66
CA ASP A 501 -20.61 2.04 -17.06
C ASP A 501 -19.78 1.64 -15.84
N GLU A 502 -18.55 2.13 -15.73
CA GLU A 502 -17.65 1.72 -14.65
C GLU A 502 -17.89 2.42 -13.32
N ARG A 503 -18.70 3.48 -13.29
CA ARG A 503 -18.95 4.28 -12.09
C ARG A 503 -19.84 3.55 -11.09
N LEU A 504 -19.53 3.67 -9.81
CA LEU A 504 -20.39 3.20 -8.71
C LEU A 504 -21.31 4.35 -8.31
N LEU A 505 -22.63 4.18 -8.40
CA LEU A 505 -23.61 5.23 -8.13
C LEU A 505 -24.41 4.96 -6.85
N GLY A 506 -24.78 6.00 -6.12
CA GLY A 506 -25.50 5.93 -4.84
C GLY A 506 -26.91 6.51 -4.88
N CYS A 507 -27.04 7.82 -4.71
CA CYS A 507 -28.29 8.56 -4.85
C CYS A 507 -28.14 9.67 -5.90
N CYS A 508 -29.25 10.10 -6.48
CA CYS A 508 -29.29 11.18 -7.45
C CYS A 508 -29.85 12.44 -6.80
N LEU A 509 -29.09 13.54 -6.79
CA LEU A 509 -29.56 14.85 -6.31
C LEU A 509 -30.08 15.67 -7.49
N HIS A 510 -31.37 16.04 -7.43
CA HIS A 510 -32.04 16.83 -8.46
C HIS A 510 -32.12 18.31 -8.10
N LYS A 511 -32.59 18.59 -6.87
CA LYS A 511 -32.92 19.95 -6.44
C LYS A 511 -32.84 20.10 -4.93
N ILE A 512 -32.39 21.26 -4.47
CA ILE A 512 -32.50 21.70 -3.08
C ILE A 512 -33.25 23.03 -3.04
N SER A 513 -34.29 23.15 -2.22
CA SER A 513 -35.05 24.39 -2.03
C SER A 513 -35.03 24.83 -0.57
N PHE A 514 -34.92 26.13 -0.35
CA PHE A 514 -34.92 26.78 0.95
C PHE A 514 -36.14 27.68 1.04
N ASP A 515 -36.98 27.51 2.07
CA ASP A 515 -38.09 28.41 2.39
C ASP A 515 -37.74 29.32 3.58
#